data_AF-A0A7C1FCX4-F1
#
_entry.id   AF-A0A7C1FCX4-F1
#
_cell.length_a   1.000
_cell.length_b   1.000
_cell.length_c   1.000
_cell.angle_alpha   90.00
_cell.angle_beta   90.00
_cell.angle_gamma   90.00
#
_symmetry.space_group_name_H-M   'P 1'
#
loop_
_entity.id
_entity.type
_entity.pdbx_description
1 polymer ?
#
loop_
_entity_poly.entity_id
_entity_poly.type
_entity_poly.pdbx_seq_one_letter_code
_entity_poly.pdbx_strand_id
1 'polypeptide(L)' 'MRLPFNGLLRFDEKLNIIPDIAERWEISGDGRSYSFYLKRGVKFSF' A
#
# COMPACT_ATOMS: atom_id res chain seq x y z
N MET A 1 17.47 8.03 5.28
CA MET A 1 17.78 6.65 4.85
C MET A 1 16.52 6.05 4.23
N ARG A 2 16.50 5.74 2.93
CA ARG A 2 15.41 4.93 2.33
C ARG A 2 15.81 3.47 2.48
N LEU A 3 14.96 2.68 3.13
CA LEU A 3 15.14 1.24 3.20
C LEU A 3 14.82 0.61 1.82
N PRO A 4 15.38 -0.56 1.48
CA PRO A 4 15.11 -1.27 0.23
C PRO A 4 13.75 -1.99 0.26
N PHE A 5 12.73 -1.36 0.85
CA PHE A 5 11.41 -1.91 1.01
C PHE A 5 10.36 -0.86 0.64
N ASN A 6 9.27 -1.34 0.07
CA ASN A 6 8.08 -0.55 -0.24
C ASN A 6 6.94 -0.97 0.69
N GLY A 7 6.08 -0.01 1.03
CA GLY A 7 4.86 -0.27 1.79
C GLY A 7 3.71 -0.67 0.87
N LEU A 8 2.58 -1.08 1.46
CA LEU A 8 1.33 -1.23 0.72
C LEU A 8 0.84 0.15 0.24
N LEU A 9 0.95 1.16 1.11
CA LEU A 9 0.61 2.55 0.87
C LEU A 9 1.80 3.44 1.28
N ARG A 10 1.77 4.70 0.87
CA ARG A 10 2.74 5.72 1.28
C ARG A 10 2.07 7.07 1.49
N PHE A 11 2.82 8.03 2.01
CA PHE A 11 2.40 9.41 2.09
C PHE A 11 2.92 10.22 0.90
N ASP A 12 2.11 11.15 0.39
CA ASP A 12 2.58 12.21 -0.51
C ASP A 12 3.20 13.38 0.29
N GLU A 13 3.64 14.42 -0.40
CA GLU A 13 4.24 15.62 0.22
C GLU A 13 3.30 16.37 1.17
N LYS A 14 1.99 16.13 1.04
CA LYS A 14 0.93 16.74 1.86
C LYS A 14 0.39 15.79 2.93
N LEU A 15 1.06 14.66 3.15
CA LEU A 15 0.67 13.62 4.11
C LEU A 15 -0.66 12.92 3.79
N ASN A 16 -1.09 12.95 2.53
CA ASN A 16 -2.21 12.11 2.10
C ASN A 16 -1.76 10.67 1.95
N ILE A 17 -2.60 9.73 2.36
CA ILE A 17 -2.40 8.30 2.09
C ILE A 17 -2.65 8.05 0.60
N ILE A 18 -1.63 7.57 -0.10
CA ILE A 18 -1.70 7.26 -1.52
C ILE A 18 -1.24 5.82 -1.82
N PRO A 19 -1.70 5.22 -2.94
CA PRO A 19 -1.23 3.92 -3.40
C PRO A 19 0.30 3.81 -3.53
N ASP A 20 0.89 2.72 -3.03
CA ASP A 20 2.26 2.31 -3.34
C ASP A 20 2.27 0.93 -4.03
N ILE A 21 2.52 -0.17 -3.33
CA ILE A 21 2.38 -1.53 -3.91
C ILE A 21 0.90 -1.91 -4.09
N ALA A 22 0.04 -1.53 -3.14
CA ALA A 22 -1.40 -1.72 -3.27
C ALA A 22 -1.99 -0.63 -4.19
N GLU A 23 -2.84 -1.02 -5.13
CA GLU A 23 -3.56 -0.09 -6.02
C GLU A 23 -4.89 0.39 -5.43
N ARG A 24 -5.51 -0.44 -4.59
CA ARG A 24 -6.73 -0.09 -3.83
C ARG A 24 -6.83 -0.92 -2.56
N TRP A 25 -7.67 -0.48 -1.64
CA TRP A 25 -8.02 -1.23 -0.44
C TRP A 25 -9.49 -1.05 -0.09
N GLU A 26 -10.02 -2.03 0.65
CA GLU A 26 -11.37 -2.02 1.18
C GLU A 26 -11.30 -2.26 2.70
N ILE A 27 -12.17 -1.59 3.44
CA ILE A 27 -12.31 -1.75 4.89
C ILE A 27 -13.68 -2.35 5.13
N SER A 28 -13.75 -3.41 5.94
CA SER A 28 -15.04 -4.01 6.32
C SER A 28 -15.90 -2.99 7.08
N GLY A 29 -17.23 -3.18 7.06
CA GLY A 29 -18.16 -2.28 7.72
C GLY A 29 -17.94 -2.16 9.23
N ASP A 30 -17.37 -3.19 9.87
CA ASP A 30 -17.00 -3.18 11.29
C ASP A 30 -15.58 -2.63 11.56
N GLY A 31 -14.83 -2.24 10.52
CA GLY A 31 -13.50 -1.65 10.61
C GLY A 31 -12.38 -2.60 11.04
N ARG A 32 -12.64 -3.90 11.15
CA ARG A 32 -11.69 -4.89 11.69
C ARG A 32 -10.90 -5.65 10.62
N SER A 33 -11.34 -5.60 9.37
CA SER A 33 -10.71 -6.28 8.25
C SER A 33 -10.35 -5.29 7.15
N TYR A 34 -9.13 -5.43 6.64
CA TYR A 34 -8.58 -4.60 5.57
C TYR A 34 -8.11 -5.51 4.44
N SER A 35 -8.73 -5.35 3.27
CA SER A 35 -8.37 -6.08 2.05
C SER A 35 -7.58 -5.17 1.13
N PHE A 36 -6.32 -5.53 0.85
CA PHE A 36 -5.45 -4.79 -0.07
C PHE A 36 -5.33 -5.52 -1.40
N TYR A 37 -5.48 -4.80 -2.50
CA TYR A 37 -5.32 -5.33 -3.84
C TYR A 37 -4.00 -4.81 -4.40
N LEU A 38 -3.07 -5.72 -4.70
CA LEU A 38 -1.73 -5.37 -5.17
C LEU A 38 -1.73 -5.09 -6.66
N LYS A 39 -0.87 -4.16 -7.09
CA LYS A 39 -0.57 -3.95 -8.51
C LYS A 39 -0.13 -5.25 -9.17
N ARG A 40 -0.58 -5.50 -10.39
CA ARG A 40 -0.13 -6.69 -11.14
C ARG A 40 1.36 -6.60 -11.45
N GLY A 41 2.05 -7.74 -11.34
CA GLY A 41 3.45 -7.85 -11.75
C GLY A 41 4.48 -7.27 -10.77
N VAL A 42 4.08 -6.99 -9.53
CA VAL A 42 5.03 -6.67 -8.46
C VAL A 42 6.01 -7.84 -8.29
N LYS A 43 7.30 -7.53 -8.20
CA LYS A 43 8.39 -8.49 -8.01
C LYS A 43 9.27 -8.04 -6.86
N PHE A 44 9.80 -9.02 -6.14
CA PHE A 44 10.82 -8.77 -5.12
C PHE A 44 12.19 -8.75 -5.78
N SER A 45 13.04 -7.84 -5.32
CA SER A 45 14.47 -7.85 -5.63
C SER A 45 15.20 -8.66 -4.56
N PHE A 46 16.16 -9.45 -4.99
CA PHE A 46 17.09 -10.22 -4.13
C PHE A 46 18.33 -9.40 -3.81
#